data_AF-A0A840YU87-F1
#
_entry.id   AF-A0A840YU87-F1
#
_cell.length_a   1.000
_cell.length_b   1.000
_cell.length_c   1.000
_cell.angle_alpha   90.00
_cell.angle_beta   90.00
_cell.angle_gamma   90.00
#
_symmetry.space_group_name_H-M   'P 1'
#
loop_
_entity.id
_entity.type
_entity.pdbx_description
1 polymer ?
#
loop_
_entity_poly.entity_id
_entity_poly.type
_entity_poly.pdbx_seq_one_letter_code
_entity_poly.pdbx_strand_id
1 'polypeptide(L)'
;MTISPTEFASLLCSRLCHDLLSPVGALNNGLELLADEHDPEMRARCLELLSDSAKASANKLKFFRLAFGAAGGFGETVDTREAKAAIEGLFGDNQRLNVGWLVEAPELPKHAIKILLNLALLGGDALVRGGQLDIGAENTGTATEIGVRADGPRIILDDELRGALADQGNAMQVTPRVAAAFLVRQLVEQAGGTLMVSPPDAEVLVFGASLPAG
;
A
#
# COMPACT_ATOMS: atom_id res chain seq x y z
N MET A 1 -3.51 -1.17 -25.93
CA MET A 1 -4.47 -0.07 -25.79
C MET A 1 -4.22 0.58 -24.45
N THR A 2 -4.09 1.90 -24.40
CA THR A 2 -3.97 2.66 -23.16
C THR A 2 -5.33 2.72 -22.47
N ILE A 3 -5.41 2.30 -21.20
CA ILE A 3 -6.63 2.39 -20.37
C ILE A 3 -7.11 3.85 -20.28
N SER A 4 -8.42 4.08 -20.34
CA SER A 4 -8.96 5.43 -20.17
C SER A 4 -8.88 5.90 -18.71
N PRO A 5 -8.74 7.21 -18.42
CA PRO A 5 -8.70 7.70 -17.03
C PRO A 5 -9.93 7.32 -16.20
N THR A 6 -11.11 7.27 -16.82
CA THR A 6 -12.38 6.90 -16.16
C THR A 6 -12.44 5.41 -15.84
N GLU A 7 -11.95 4.56 -16.74
CA GLU A 7 -11.83 3.12 -16.49
C GLU A 7 -10.81 2.84 -15.39
N PHE A 8 -9.64 3.49 -15.42
CA PHE A 8 -8.63 3.34 -14.38
C PHE A 8 -9.14 3.80 -13.01
N ALA A 9 -9.85 4.92 -12.94
CA ALA A 9 -10.49 5.37 -11.71
C ALA A 9 -11.51 4.34 -11.17
N SER A 10 -12.27 3.71 -12.06
CA SER A 10 -13.24 2.66 -11.69
C SER A 10 -12.54 1.40 -11.14
N LEU A 11 -11.39 1.02 -11.69
CA LEU A 11 -10.59 -0.11 -11.21
C LEU A 11 -9.98 0.16 -9.83
N LEU A 12 -9.45 1.38 -9.61
CA LEU A 12 -8.97 1.80 -8.30
C LEU A 12 -10.11 1.80 -7.28
N CYS A 13 -11.27 2.38 -7.61
CA CYS A 13 -12.44 2.34 -6.72
C CYS A 13 -12.84 0.90 -6.38
N SER A 14 -12.82 -0.01 -7.36
CA SER A 14 -13.12 -1.43 -7.13
C SER A 14 -12.14 -2.07 -6.14
N ARG A 15 -10.85 -1.79 -6.27
CA ARG A 15 -9.81 -2.27 -5.33
C ARG A 15 -10.03 -1.72 -3.92
N LEU A 16 -10.27 -0.42 -3.79
CA LEU A 16 -10.49 0.23 -2.49
C LEU A 16 -11.76 -0.30 -1.79
N CYS A 17 -12.85 -0.46 -2.53
CA CYS A 17 -14.08 -1.04 -2.00
C CYS A 17 -13.87 -2.50 -1.55
N HIS A 18 -13.19 -3.31 -2.36
CA HIS A 18 -12.84 -4.69 -2.00
C HIS A 18 -12.05 -4.75 -0.68
N ASP A 19 -11.02 -3.91 -0.55
CA ASP A 19 -10.13 -3.96 0.61
C ASP A 19 -10.78 -3.45 1.91
N LEU A 20 -11.82 -2.60 1.81
CA LEU A 20 -12.64 -2.15 2.95
C LEU A 20 -13.79 -3.11 3.29
N LEU A 21 -14.24 -3.91 2.33
CA LEU A 21 -15.43 -4.75 2.52
C LEU A 21 -15.26 -5.73 3.68
N SER A 22 -14.06 -6.27 3.89
CA SER A 22 -13.78 -7.23 4.96
C SER A 22 -13.94 -6.61 6.36
N PRO A 23 -13.19 -5.55 6.76
CA PRO A 23 -13.35 -4.98 8.10
C PRO A 23 -14.69 -4.29 8.31
N VAL A 24 -15.30 -3.71 7.27
CA VAL A 24 -16.66 -3.15 7.37
C VAL A 24 -17.72 -4.24 7.51
N GLY A 25 -17.56 -5.37 6.82
CA GLY A 25 -18.43 -6.54 6.98
C GLY A 25 -18.33 -7.14 8.38
N ALA A 26 -17.12 -7.22 8.94
CA ALA A 26 -16.91 -7.69 10.31
C ALA A 26 -17.59 -6.78 11.36
N LEU A 27 -17.63 -5.47 11.12
CA LEU A 27 -18.40 -4.54 11.96
C LEU A 27 -19.90 -4.87 11.95
N ASN A 28 -20.49 -5.04 10.78
CA ASN A 28 -21.92 -5.37 10.67
C ASN A 28 -22.24 -6.70 11.35
N ASN A 29 -21.44 -7.74 11.08
CA ASN A 29 -21.60 -9.05 11.71
C ASN A 29 -21.49 -8.98 13.24
N GLY A 30 -20.55 -8.18 13.75
CA GLY A 30 -20.38 -7.97 15.20
C GLY A 30 -21.58 -7.26 15.83
N LEU A 31 -22.21 -6.31 15.13
CA LEU A 31 -23.42 -5.63 15.61
C LEU A 31 -24.63 -6.56 15.62
N GLU A 32 -24.77 -7.41 14.59
CA GLU A 32 -25.82 -8.43 14.53
C GLU A 32 -25.68 -9.43 15.68
N LEU A 33 -24.47 -9.93 15.93
CA LEU A 33 -24.20 -10.82 17.08
C LEU A 33 -24.51 -10.14 18.42
N LEU A 34 -24.12 -8.87 18.57
CA LEU A 34 -24.34 -8.12 19.81
C LEU A 34 -25.83 -7.84 20.09
N ALA A 35 -26.69 -7.83 19.07
CA ALA A 35 -28.12 -7.57 19.23
C ALA A 35 -28.84 -8.69 20.00
N ASP A 36 -28.47 -9.95 19.70
CA ASP A 36 -29.13 -11.15 20.26
C ASP A 36 -28.30 -11.85 21.36
N GLU A 37 -27.06 -11.42 21.59
CA GLU A 37 -26.18 -11.99 22.62
C GLU A 37 -26.47 -11.40 24.02
N HIS A 38 -26.72 -12.27 24.99
CA HIS A 38 -27.08 -11.90 26.37
C HIS A 38 -26.00 -12.31 27.38
N ASP A 39 -25.08 -13.19 27.00
CA ASP A 39 -23.97 -13.59 27.85
C ASP A 39 -22.94 -12.45 27.98
N PRO A 40 -22.62 -11.99 29.21
CA PRO A 40 -21.71 -10.86 29.41
C PRO A 40 -20.31 -11.04 28.82
N GLU A 41 -19.75 -12.24 28.86
CA GLU A 41 -18.41 -12.51 28.34
C GLU A 41 -18.39 -12.48 26.81
N MET A 42 -19.40 -13.09 26.18
CA MET A 42 -19.55 -13.07 24.72
C MET A 42 -19.83 -11.67 24.19
N ARG A 43 -20.62 -10.86 24.89
CA ARG A 43 -20.82 -9.44 24.55
C ARG A 43 -19.51 -8.65 24.60
N ALA A 44 -18.68 -8.88 25.62
CA ALA A 44 -17.37 -8.22 25.73
C ALA A 44 -16.47 -8.56 24.53
N ARG A 45 -16.42 -9.85 24.14
CA ARG A 45 -15.69 -10.30 22.94
C ARG A 45 -16.22 -9.68 21.63
N CYS A 46 -17.55 -9.52 21.52
CA CYS A 46 -18.14 -8.84 20.35
C CYS A 46 -17.71 -7.37 20.29
N LEU A 47 -17.67 -6.67 21.43
CA LEU A 47 -17.20 -5.29 21.50
C LEU A 47 -15.71 -5.16 21.14
N GLU A 48 -14.87 -6.11 21.56
CA GLU A 48 -13.46 -6.17 21.14
C GLU A 48 -13.35 -6.34 19.61
N LEU A 49 -14.08 -7.29 19.03
CA LEU A 49 -14.10 -7.52 17.58
C LEU A 49 -14.58 -6.29 16.80
N LEU A 50 -15.60 -5.58 17.31
CA LEU A 50 -16.07 -4.32 16.73
C LEU A 50 -14.99 -3.24 16.80
N SER A 51 -14.28 -3.11 17.92
CA SER A 51 -13.20 -2.15 18.10
C SER A 51 -12.06 -2.41 17.13
N ASP A 52 -11.62 -3.66 17.01
CA ASP A 52 -10.56 -4.08 16.09
C ASP A 52 -10.95 -3.83 14.64
N SER A 53 -12.19 -4.17 14.26
CA SER A 53 -12.69 -3.95 12.90
C SER A 53 -12.83 -2.46 12.54
N ALA A 54 -13.21 -1.62 13.51
CA ALA A 54 -13.26 -0.17 13.35
C ALA A 54 -11.86 0.42 13.18
N LYS A 55 -10.90 -0.03 14.00
CA LYS A 55 -9.48 0.38 13.91
C LYS A 55 -8.89 -0.03 12.56
N ALA A 56 -9.09 -1.26 12.12
CA ALA A 56 -8.64 -1.74 10.82
C ALA A 56 -9.22 -0.94 9.65
N SER A 57 -10.52 -0.61 9.71
CA SER A 57 -11.19 0.25 8.72
C SER A 57 -10.58 1.66 8.68
N ALA A 58 -10.37 2.28 9.84
CA ALA A 58 -9.79 3.62 9.95
C ALA A 58 -8.35 3.66 9.44
N ASN A 59 -7.54 2.65 9.77
CA ASN A 59 -6.16 2.53 9.31
C ASN A 59 -6.08 2.39 7.78
N LYS A 60 -6.93 1.54 7.19
CA LYS A 60 -7.03 1.41 5.73
C LYS A 60 -7.43 2.72 5.07
N LEU A 61 -8.44 3.43 5.60
CA LEU A 61 -8.85 4.74 5.07
C LEU A 61 -7.72 5.78 5.16
N LYS A 62 -6.98 5.82 6.27
CA LYS A 62 -5.82 6.70 6.43
C LYS A 62 -4.75 6.40 5.37
N PHE A 63 -4.44 5.12 5.16
CA PHE A 63 -3.51 4.68 4.13
C PHE A 63 -4.01 5.06 2.73
N PHE A 64 -5.27 4.76 2.40
CA PHE A 64 -5.84 5.04 1.08
C PHE A 64 -5.86 6.52 0.74
N ARG A 65 -6.16 7.37 1.72
CA ARG A 65 -6.14 8.83 1.56
C ARG A 65 -4.77 9.35 1.14
N LEU A 66 -3.69 8.76 1.65
CA LEU A 66 -2.31 9.13 1.31
C LEU A 66 -1.83 8.46 0.01
N ALA A 67 -2.03 7.15 -0.13
CA ALA A 67 -1.50 6.35 -1.23
C ALA A 67 -2.22 6.59 -2.56
N PHE A 68 -3.54 6.79 -2.53
CA PHE A 68 -4.38 6.90 -3.74
C PHE A 68 -5.07 8.26 -3.87
N GLY A 69 -5.32 8.94 -2.74
CA GLY A 69 -6.13 10.16 -2.70
C GLY A 69 -5.58 11.34 -3.50
N ALA A 70 -6.48 12.10 -4.12
CA ALA A 70 -6.18 13.37 -4.75
C ALA A 70 -6.21 14.50 -3.73
N ALA A 71 -5.11 14.69 -3.00
CA ALA A 71 -4.56 16.03 -2.74
C ALA A 71 -5.34 17.11 -1.94
N GLY A 72 -6.61 16.95 -1.58
CA GLY A 72 -7.38 18.06 -1.00
C GLY A 72 -6.93 18.53 0.40
N GLY A 73 -6.12 17.74 1.11
CA GLY A 73 -5.70 18.04 2.49
C GLY A 73 -4.18 18.07 2.71
N PHE A 74 -3.37 17.93 1.65
CA PHE A 74 -1.92 17.88 1.76
C PHE A 74 -1.28 18.81 0.74
N GLY A 75 -0.27 19.57 1.19
CA GLY A 75 0.54 20.45 0.34
C GLY A 75 1.37 19.69 -0.70
N GLU A 76 2.35 20.37 -1.30
CA GLU A 76 3.27 19.76 -2.27
C GLU A 76 4.22 18.75 -1.62
N THR A 77 4.52 18.94 -0.34
CA THR A 77 5.26 18.00 0.52
C THR A 77 4.33 17.36 1.55
N VAL A 78 4.75 16.20 2.07
CA VAL A 78 4.05 15.44 3.09
C VAL A 78 5.04 15.00 4.16
N ASP A 79 4.63 15.14 5.42
CA ASP A 79 5.38 14.66 6.58
C ASP A 79 5.58 13.13 6.51
N THR A 80 6.82 12.68 6.56
CA THR A 80 7.17 11.26 6.44
C THR A 80 6.64 10.43 7.62
N ARG A 81 6.37 11.06 8.77
CA ARG A 81 5.73 10.42 9.92
C ARG A 81 4.28 10.04 9.64
N GLU A 82 3.58 10.79 8.78
CA GLU A 82 2.23 10.41 8.35
C GLU A 82 2.24 9.14 7.50
N ALA A 83 3.20 9.05 6.58
CA ALA A 83 3.41 7.86 5.74
C ALA A 83 3.80 6.64 6.59
N LYS A 84 4.74 6.80 7.52
CA LYS A 84 5.13 5.77 8.47
C LYS A 84 3.92 5.27 9.26
N ALA A 85 3.18 6.19 9.89
CA ALA A 85 2.00 5.82 10.69
C ALA A 85 0.88 5.18 9.85
N ALA A 86 0.79 5.48 8.54
CA ALA A 86 -0.15 4.82 7.64
C ALA A 86 0.27 3.37 7.33
N ILE A 87 1.56 3.12 7.09
CA ILE A 87 2.10 1.77 6.87
C ILE A 87 1.99 0.94 8.15
N GLU A 88 2.39 1.50 9.30
CA GLU A 88 2.25 0.85 10.60
C GLU A 88 0.79 0.57 10.94
N GLY A 89 -0.14 1.49 10.60
CA GLY A 89 -1.56 1.22 10.76
C GLY A 89 -2.08 0.10 9.85
N LEU A 90 -1.59 0.04 8.61
CA LEU A 90 -2.01 -0.96 7.62
C LEU A 90 -1.54 -2.38 8.01
N PHE A 91 -0.30 -2.51 8.50
CA PHE A 91 0.32 -3.80 8.80
C PHE A 91 0.42 -4.13 10.30
N GLY A 92 0.15 -3.18 11.19
CA GLY A 92 0.45 -3.30 12.63
C GLY A 92 -0.31 -4.40 13.36
N ASP A 93 -1.49 -4.79 12.86
CA ASP A 93 -2.24 -5.92 13.44
C ASP A 93 -1.73 -7.28 12.88
N ASN A 94 -0.88 -7.28 11.85
CA ASN A 94 -0.22 -8.48 11.33
C ASN A 94 1.08 -8.74 12.09
N GLN A 95 0.99 -9.48 13.19
CA GLN A 95 2.14 -9.86 14.03
C GLN A 95 3.25 -10.65 13.31
N ARG A 96 3.02 -11.10 12.08
CA ARG A 96 4.03 -11.83 11.29
C ARG A 96 4.90 -10.88 10.45
N LEU A 97 4.51 -9.62 10.29
CA LEU A 97 5.23 -8.64 9.48
C LEU A 97 5.93 -7.62 10.39
N ASN A 98 7.25 -7.50 10.24
CA ASN A 98 8.03 -6.46 10.86
C ASN A 98 8.30 -5.34 9.86
N VAL A 99 8.00 -4.09 10.23
CA VAL A 99 8.22 -2.92 9.38
C VAL A 99 9.47 -2.17 9.83
N GLY A 100 10.48 -2.11 8.97
CA GLY A 100 11.67 -1.26 9.11
C GLY A 100 11.46 0.07 8.40
N TRP A 101 11.71 1.18 9.11
CA TRP A 101 11.60 2.54 8.55
C TRP A 101 12.96 3.23 8.53
N LEU A 102 13.47 3.49 7.33
CA LEU A 102 14.81 4.01 7.04
C LEU A 102 14.76 5.37 6.32
N VAL A 103 13.63 6.08 6.39
CA VAL A 103 13.50 7.43 5.82
C VAL A 103 13.89 8.47 6.87
N GLU A 104 15.01 9.17 6.65
CA GLU A 104 15.50 10.22 7.56
C GLU A 104 14.87 11.59 7.29
N ALA A 105 14.52 11.88 6.03
CA ALA A 105 13.94 13.15 5.65
C ALA A 105 12.61 13.40 6.40
N PRO A 106 12.37 14.60 6.97
CA PRO A 106 11.14 14.91 7.68
C PRO A 106 9.94 15.05 6.75
N GLU A 107 10.19 15.48 5.51
CA GLU A 107 9.17 15.64 4.48
C GLU A 107 9.70 15.11 3.15
N LEU A 108 8.78 14.59 2.34
CA LEU A 108 9.06 14.20 0.96
C LEU A 108 8.00 14.80 0.02
N PRO A 109 8.34 14.98 -1.27
CA PRO A 109 7.35 15.33 -2.27
C PRO A 109 6.17 14.36 -2.26
N LYS A 110 4.97 14.87 -2.42
CA LYS A 110 3.75 14.07 -2.33
C LYS A 110 3.67 12.92 -3.32
N HIS A 111 4.18 13.12 -4.54
CA HIS A 111 4.25 12.04 -5.53
C HIS A 111 5.22 10.93 -5.09
N ALA A 112 6.36 11.28 -4.46
CA ALA A 112 7.30 10.31 -3.90
C ALA A 112 6.66 9.52 -2.74
N ILE A 113 5.91 10.17 -1.84
CA ILE A 113 5.15 9.47 -0.78
C ILE A 113 4.12 8.50 -1.37
N LYS A 114 3.39 8.88 -2.41
CA LYS A 114 2.44 7.97 -3.08
C LYS A 114 3.13 6.73 -3.64
N ILE A 115 4.28 6.91 -4.30
CA ILE A 115 5.06 5.81 -4.85
C ILE A 115 5.56 4.91 -3.71
N LEU A 116 6.19 5.49 -2.68
CA LEU A 116 6.69 4.76 -1.51
C LEU A 116 5.59 3.93 -0.83
N LEU A 117 4.43 4.53 -0.57
CA LEU A 117 3.30 3.84 0.08
C LEU A 117 2.80 2.67 -0.77
N ASN A 118 2.64 2.86 -2.08
CA ASN A 118 2.16 1.79 -2.95
C ASN A 118 3.21 0.68 -3.13
N LEU A 119 4.50 1.00 -3.20
CA LEU A 119 5.56 0.00 -3.20
C LEU A 119 5.60 -0.78 -1.88
N ALA A 120 5.41 -0.11 -0.74
CA ALA A 120 5.28 -0.76 0.56
C ALA A 120 4.06 -1.68 0.65
N LEU A 121 2.90 -1.27 0.09
CA LEU A 121 1.71 -2.11 -0.02
C LEU A 121 2.03 -3.39 -0.80
N LEU A 122 2.64 -3.26 -1.98
CA LEU A 122 2.99 -4.41 -2.82
C LEU A 122 4.01 -5.34 -2.14
N GLY A 123 5.00 -4.76 -1.44
CA GLY A 123 6.01 -5.53 -0.70
C GLY A 123 5.43 -6.28 0.48
N GLY A 124 4.55 -5.64 1.25
CA GLY A 124 3.85 -6.28 2.35
C GLY A 124 2.90 -7.39 1.89
N ASP A 125 2.12 -7.15 0.82
CA ASP A 125 1.22 -8.15 0.22
C ASP A 125 1.99 -9.37 -0.31
N ALA A 126 3.24 -9.17 -0.78
CA ALA A 126 4.10 -10.25 -1.24
C ALA A 126 4.61 -11.17 -0.11
N LEU A 127 4.65 -10.69 1.14
CA LEU A 127 5.11 -11.44 2.32
C LEU A 127 3.98 -12.30 2.91
N VAL A 128 3.50 -13.27 2.12
CA VAL A 128 2.34 -14.13 2.44
C VAL A 128 2.49 -14.99 3.71
N ARG A 129 3.71 -15.13 4.24
CA ARG A 129 4.01 -15.81 5.51
C ARG A 129 4.66 -14.89 6.55
N GLY A 130 4.56 -13.58 6.37
CA GLY A 130 5.29 -12.61 7.16
C GLY A 130 6.76 -12.49 6.77
N GLY A 131 7.51 -11.74 7.56
CA GLY A 131 8.91 -11.39 7.28
C GLY A 131 9.24 -9.96 7.68
N GLN A 132 10.27 -9.42 7.05
CA GLN A 132 10.76 -8.05 7.21
C GLN A 132 10.42 -7.23 5.96
N LEU A 133 9.79 -6.07 6.18
CA LEU A 133 9.54 -5.05 5.16
C LEU A 133 10.31 -3.78 5.52
N ASP A 134 11.45 -3.56 4.87
CA ASP A 134 12.28 -2.36 5.05
C ASP A 134 11.93 -1.30 4.00
N ILE A 135 11.69 -0.08 4.45
CA ILE A 135 11.22 1.04 3.62
C ILE A 135 12.17 2.21 3.82
N GLY A 136 12.82 2.65 2.75
CA GLY A 136 13.78 3.75 2.76
C GLY A 136 13.50 4.74 1.64
N ALA A 137 13.93 5.98 1.87
CA ALA A 137 13.96 7.02 0.87
C ALA A 137 14.99 8.08 1.25
N GLU A 138 15.69 8.58 0.24
CA GLU A 138 16.75 9.58 0.41
C GLU A 138 16.61 10.65 -0.68
N ASN A 139 16.86 11.90 -0.31
CA ASN A 139 16.99 12.98 -1.27
C ASN A 139 18.47 13.25 -1.52
N THR A 140 18.92 12.96 -2.73
CA THR A 140 20.33 13.12 -3.15
C THR A 140 20.65 14.55 -3.60
N GLY A 141 19.66 15.45 -3.57
CA GLY A 141 19.73 16.79 -4.16
C GLY A 141 19.42 16.82 -5.65
N THR A 142 19.71 15.72 -6.38
CA THR A 142 19.39 15.57 -7.80
C THR A 142 18.18 14.67 -8.05
N ALA A 143 17.85 13.80 -7.09
CA ALA A 143 16.72 12.88 -7.17
C ALA A 143 16.23 12.49 -5.77
N THR A 144 14.96 12.10 -5.68
CA THR A 144 14.43 11.32 -4.57
C THR A 144 14.53 9.83 -4.92
N GLU A 145 15.37 9.11 -4.20
CA GLU A 145 15.53 7.66 -4.30
C GLU A 145 14.61 6.98 -3.29
N ILE A 146 13.89 5.95 -3.72
CA ILE A 146 12.98 5.15 -2.90
C ILE A 146 13.43 3.69 -3.00
N GLY A 147 13.55 3.03 -1.85
CA GLY A 147 13.84 1.60 -1.77
C GLY A 147 12.83 0.89 -0.86
N VAL A 148 12.26 -0.20 -1.34
CA VAL A 148 11.44 -1.10 -0.52
C VAL A 148 11.99 -2.51 -0.66
N ARG A 149 12.39 -3.11 0.46
CA ARG A 149 12.93 -4.48 0.53
C ARG A 149 11.99 -5.35 1.35
N ALA A 150 11.53 -6.44 0.76
CA ALA A 150 10.73 -7.46 1.41
C ALA A 150 11.52 -8.77 1.47
N ASP A 151 11.67 -9.31 2.68
CA ASP A 151 12.43 -10.51 2.98
C ASP A 151 11.62 -11.42 3.91
N GLY A 152 11.47 -12.69 3.57
CA GLY A 152 10.71 -13.61 4.40
C GLY A 152 10.67 -15.04 3.88
N PRO A 153 10.06 -15.97 4.66
CA PRO A 153 10.09 -17.41 4.36
C PRO A 153 9.40 -17.80 3.06
N ARG A 154 8.51 -16.94 2.55
CA ARG A 154 7.81 -17.13 1.28
C ARG A 154 7.39 -15.77 0.74
N ILE A 155 7.98 -15.40 -0.38
CA ILE A 155 7.70 -14.14 -1.09
C ILE A 155 6.98 -14.50 -2.40
N ILE A 156 5.85 -13.86 -2.67
CA ILE A 156 5.09 -14.06 -3.92
C ILE A 156 4.76 -12.70 -4.52
N LEU A 157 5.39 -12.39 -5.65
CA LEU A 157 4.98 -11.30 -6.53
C LEU A 157 4.72 -11.92 -7.90
N ASP A 158 3.43 -11.99 -8.27
CA ASP A 158 3.01 -12.65 -9.51
C ASP A 158 3.41 -11.87 -10.77
N ASP A 159 3.35 -12.54 -11.92
CA ASP A 159 3.79 -12.00 -13.21
C ASP A 159 2.91 -10.82 -13.68
N GLU A 160 1.64 -10.76 -13.27
CA GLU A 160 0.73 -9.65 -13.60
C GLU A 160 1.18 -8.37 -12.88
N LEU A 161 1.48 -8.46 -11.59
CA LEU A 161 2.01 -7.35 -10.79
C LEU A 161 3.42 -6.93 -11.25
N ARG A 162 4.29 -7.91 -11.56
CA ARG A 162 5.62 -7.62 -12.12
C ARG A 162 5.50 -6.91 -13.47
N GLY A 163 4.63 -7.39 -14.34
CA GLY A 163 4.34 -6.77 -15.63
C GLY A 163 3.74 -5.37 -15.51
N ALA A 164 2.95 -5.12 -14.46
CA ALA A 164 2.37 -3.80 -14.18
C ALA A 164 3.40 -2.75 -13.76
N LEU A 165 4.46 -3.18 -13.07
CA LEU A 165 5.58 -2.35 -12.64
C LEU A 165 6.64 -2.22 -13.74
N ALA A 166 6.80 -3.21 -14.60
CA ALA A 166 7.82 -3.22 -15.65
C ALA A 166 7.37 -2.51 -16.94
N ASP A 167 8.28 -1.80 -17.59
CA ASP A 167 8.07 -1.21 -18.91
C ASP A 167 8.23 -2.27 -20.01
N GLN A 168 7.31 -3.23 -20.09
CA GLN A 168 7.41 -4.33 -21.05
C GLN A 168 6.57 -4.17 -22.32
N GLY A 169 6.05 -2.97 -22.62
CA GLY A 169 5.41 -2.66 -23.91
C GLY A 169 4.21 -3.55 -24.30
N ASN A 170 3.83 -4.49 -23.45
CA ASN A 170 2.74 -5.41 -23.69
C ASN A 170 1.47 -4.71 -23.23
N ALA A 171 0.41 -4.82 -24.04
CA ALA A 171 -0.91 -4.30 -23.71
C ALA A 171 -1.51 -5.12 -22.56
N MET A 172 -0.95 -4.98 -21.37
CA MET A 172 -1.42 -5.66 -20.18
C MET A 172 -2.76 -5.04 -19.80
N GLN A 173 -3.76 -5.90 -19.63
CA GLN A 173 -5.06 -5.47 -19.15
C GLN A 173 -4.90 -5.02 -17.70
N VAL A 174 -5.22 -3.75 -17.43
CA VAL A 174 -5.24 -3.27 -16.05
C VAL A 174 -6.49 -3.85 -15.38
N THR A 175 -6.28 -4.52 -14.25
CA THR A 175 -7.34 -5.08 -13.41
C THR A 175 -7.33 -4.38 -12.04
N PRO A 176 -8.36 -4.53 -11.17
CA PRO A 176 -8.31 -3.97 -9.83
C PRO A 176 -7.13 -4.50 -9.00
N ARG A 177 -6.66 -5.72 -9.30
CA ARG A 177 -5.51 -6.35 -8.64
C ARG A 177 -4.22 -5.56 -8.90
N VAL A 178 -3.95 -5.21 -10.17
CA VAL A 178 -2.71 -4.53 -10.58
C VAL A 178 -2.82 -3.00 -10.62
N ALA A 179 -3.98 -2.43 -10.29
CA ALA A 179 -4.22 -0.98 -10.37
C ALA A 179 -3.21 -0.16 -9.54
N ALA A 180 -2.81 -0.64 -8.35
CA ALA A 180 -1.81 0.02 -7.52
C ALA A 180 -0.40 0.01 -8.15
N ALA A 181 0.01 -1.12 -8.72
CA ALA A 181 1.28 -1.24 -9.45
C ALA A 181 1.30 -0.36 -10.71
N PHE A 182 0.19 -0.35 -11.46
CA PHE A 182 0.03 0.53 -12.62
C PHE A 182 0.07 2.01 -12.21
N LEU A 183 -0.54 2.40 -11.08
CA LEU A 183 -0.45 3.76 -10.55
C LEU A 183 0.99 4.17 -10.27
N VAL A 184 1.76 3.30 -9.60
CA VAL A 184 3.18 3.56 -9.31
C VAL A 184 3.95 3.82 -10.59
N ARG A 185 3.79 2.94 -11.60
CA ARG A 185 4.46 3.11 -12.89
C ARG A 185 4.11 4.44 -13.54
N GLN A 186 2.83 4.80 -13.60
CA GLN A 186 2.39 6.07 -14.17
C GLN A 186 2.93 7.29 -13.42
N LEU A 187 3.00 7.25 -12.09
CA LEU A 187 3.56 8.34 -11.28
C LEU A 187 5.07 8.50 -11.51
N VAL A 188 5.80 7.38 -11.62
CA VAL A 188 7.24 7.41 -11.92
C VAL A 188 7.48 7.95 -13.33
N GLU A 189 6.74 7.47 -14.34
CA GLU A 189 6.82 7.95 -15.73
C GLU A 189 6.50 9.45 -15.84
N GLN A 190 5.45 9.92 -15.17
CA GLN A 190 5.07 11.34 -15.16
C GLN A 190 6.14 12.24 -14.55
N ALA A 191 6.89 11.73 -13.57
CA ALA A 191 8.01 12.43 -12.96
C ALA A 191 9.31 12.33 -13.79
N GLY A 192 9.32 11.61 -14.92
CA GLY A 192 10.52 11.33 -15.69
C GLY A 192 11.51 10.42 -14.96
N GLY A 193 11.03 9.64 -13.99
CA GLY A 193 11.85 8.76 -13.16
C GLY A 193 12.05 7.37 -13.73
N THR A 194 12.70 6.53 -12.93
CA THR A 194 12.91 5.11 -13.25
C THR A 194 12.37 4.21 -12.14
N LEU A 195 11.88 3.03 -12.51
CA LEU A 195 11.32 2.03 -11.61
C LEU A 195 12.00 0.68 -11.88
N MET A 196 12.39 0.00 -10.82
CA MET A 196 13.06 -1.29 -10.85
C MET A 196 12.39 -2.28 -9.91
N VAL A 197 12.35 -3.54 -10.31
CA VAL A 197 11.89 -4.67 -9.50
C VAL A 197 12.95 -5.76 -9.58
N SER A 198 13.31 -6.38 -8.46
CA SER A 198 14.24 -7.51 -8.46
C SER A 198 13.74 -8.67 -9.33
N PRO A 199 14.64 -9.49 -9.91
CA PRO A 199 14.26 -10.66 -10.70
C PRO A 199 13.33 -11.64 -9.94
N PRO A 200 12.52 -12.45 -10.64
CA PRO A 200 11.63 -13.44 -10.01
C PRO A 200 12.33 -14.49 -9.14
N ASP A 201 13.59 -14.80 -9.45
CA ASP A 201 14.44 -15.79 -8.76
C ASP A 201 15.32 -15.18 -7.65
N ALA A 202 15.20 -13.88 -7.38
CA ALA A 202 15.92 -13.23 -6.29
C ALA A 202 15.45 -13.74 -4.92
N GLU A 203 16.39 -13.93 -3.98
CA GLU A 203 16.10 -14.36 -2.61
C GLU A 203 15.23 -13.35 -1.84
N VAL A 204 15.38 -12.06 -2.16
CA VAL A 204 14.61 -10.96 -1.58
C VAL A 204 13.91 -10.16 -2.69
N LEU A 205 12.72 -9.67 -2.37
CA LEU A 205 12.01 -8.75 -3.25
C LEU A 205 12.48 -7.33 -2.98
N VAL A 206 12.93 -6.65 -4.03
CA VAL A 206 13.35 -5.26 -3.95
C VAL A 206 12.63 -4.45 -5.00
N PHE A 207 12.01 -3.35 -4.57
CA PHE A 207 11.55 -2.28 -5.43
C PHE A 207 12.48 -1.08 -5.28
N GLY A 208 12.88 -0.49 -6.40
CA GLY A 208 13.64 0.75 -6.42
C GLY A 208 12.95 1.77 -7.32
N ALA A 209 12.84 3.02 -6.90
CA ALA A 209 12.37 4.10 -7.76
C ALA A 209 13.24 5.35 -7.58
N SER A 210 13.69 5.94 -8.70
CA SER A 210 14.44 7.19 -8.73
C SER A 210 13.60 8.27 -9.40
N LEU A 211 13.38 9.37 -8.71
CA LEU A 211 12.55 10.49 -9.17
C LEU A 211 13.43 11.74 -9.27
N PRO A 212 13.68 12.28 -10.48
CA PRO A 212 14.45 13.50 -10.65
C PRO A 212 13.91 14.63 -9.78
N ALA A 213 14.80 15.46 -9.24
CA ALA A 213 14.41 16.72 -8.62
C ALA A 213 13.74 17.58 -9.71
N GLY A 214 12.48 17.95 -9.46
CA GLY A 214 11.70 18.84 -10.33
C GLY A 214 12.18 20.28 -10.30
#